data_AF-A0AA42AYQ4-F1
#
_entry.id   AF-A0AA42AYQ4-F1
#
_cell.length_a   1.000
_cell.length_b   1.000
_cell.length_c   1.000
_cell.angle_alpha   90.00
_cell.angle_beta   90.00
_cell.angle_gamma   90.00
#
_symmetry.space_group_name_H-M   'P 1'
#
loop_
_entity.id
_entity.type
_entity.pdbx_description
1 polymer ?
#
loop_
_entity_poly.entity_id
_entity_poly.type
_entity_poly.pdbx_seq_one_letter_code
_entity_poly.pdbx_strand_id
1 'polypeptide(L)'
;MMHTYGLGYGGAGFAISYPLAMQLEKVLDGCIDRYSYMHGSDERIGACLHEMGVPLTIELGFHQVDIRGDLYGLLAAHPIAPLVSLHHLDEVKPIFPTGMNQIESLENLAGAYTMDPGRTLQQSICHDFKRKWSVSVSWGYTVQIYPRLTFQTWKSWGNEPFTFNTRPISPEPCDRPLVYFLDNVDRVGENDETLTSYKRFVPEPGWNDCNRDDFRSVFAVHTVNITSPRMDPVEWSKAPRRQCCEITSPMDGTDNTVVQVRIKRCHF
;
A
#
# COMPACT_ATOMS: atom_id res chain seq x y z
N MET A 1 18.78 -17.87 15.73
CA MET A 1 18.40 -16.48 15.46
C MET A 1 17.45 -16.04 16.56
N MET A 2 17.83 -15.07 17.38
CA MET A 2 16.90 -14.38 18.28
C MET A 2 16.49 -13.10 17.57
N HIS A 3 15.28 -13.08 17.02
CA HIS A 3 14.69 -11.87 16.47
C HIS A 3 13.90 -11.18 17.57
N THR A 4 14.17 -9.90 17.82
CA THR A 4 13.48 -9.13 18.86
C THR A 4 12.54 -8.11 18.20
N TYR A 5 11.41 -7.83 18.85
CA TYR A 5 10.45 -6.79 18.40
C TYR A 5 10.98 -5.35 18.61
N GLY A 6 12.19 -5.19 19.16
CA GLY A 6 12.80 -3.90 19.50
C GLY A 6 13.98 -3.51 18.60
N LEU A 7 14.13 -4.15 17.43
CA LEU A 7 15.24 -3.93 16.50
C LEU A 7 14.74 -3.42 15.14
N GLY A 8 15.42 -2.42 14.58
CA GLY A 8 15.27 -2.04 13.17
C GLY A 8 16.07 -2.99 12.29
N TYR A 9 15.39 -3.79 11.47
CA TYR A 9 16.03 -4.76 10.57
C TYR A 9 16.75 -4.06 9.42
N GLY A 10 17.99 -4.47 9.16
CA GLY A 10 18.87 -3.78 8.21
C GLY A 10 18.35 -3.73 6.77
N GLY A 11 17.64 -4.76 6.31
CA GLY A 11 17.12 -4.82 4.94
C GLY A 11 15.99 -3.82 4.69
N ALA A 12 15.04 -3.71 5.63
CA ALA A 12 14.03 -2.64 5.64
C ALA A 12 14.70 -1.27 5.72
N GLY A 13 15.83 -1.20 6.43
CA GLY A 13 16.51 0.04 6.75
C GLY A 13 15.93 0.68 8.01
N PHE A 14 16.68 1.62 8.56
CA PHE A 14 16.32 2.40 9.73
C PHE A 14 16.91 3.81 9.59
N ALA A 15 16.37 4.76 10.36
CA ALA A 15 16.86 6.12 10.38
C ALA A 15 17.48 6.46 11.74
N ILE A 16 18.62 7.15 11.73
CA ILE A 16 19.27 7.70 12.91
C ILE A 16 19.33 9.22 12.73
N SER A 17 18.89 9.98 13.73
CA SER A 17 19.00 11.44 13.68
C SER A 17 20.47 11.86 13.69
N TYR A 18 20.78 12.95 13.01
CA TYR A 18 22.16 13.43 12.93
C TYR A 18 22.84 13.62 14.31
N PRO A 19 22.20 14.23 15.33
CA PRO A 19 22.81 14.35 16.66
C PRO A 19 23.08 13.00 17.34
N LEU A 20 22.22 12.00 17.11
CA LEU A 20 22.43 10.65 17.65
C LEU A 20 23.60 9.96 16.95
N ALA A 21 23.70 10.09 15.62
CA ALA A 21 24.83 9.56 14.86
C ALA A 21 26.18 10.12 15.36
N MET A 22 26.24 11.42 15.69
CA MET A 22 27.44 12.04 16.27
C MET A 22 27.81 11.51 17.66
N GLN A 23 26.85 11.06 18.46
CA GLN A 23 27.16 10.43 19.76
C GLN A 23 27.52 8.96 19.59
N LEU A 24 26.85 8.26 18.66
CA LEU A 24 27.13 6.86 18.36
C LEU A 24 28.56 6.69 17.85
N GLU A 25 29.01 7.55 16.94
CA GLU A 25 30.37 7.49 16.36
C GLU A 25 31.48 7.44 17.42
N LYS A 26 31.34 8.18 18.52
CA LYS A 26 32.33 8.22 19.61
C LYS A 26 32.48 6.90 20.37
N VAL A 27 31.43 6.07 20.37
CA VAL A 27 31.37 4.82 21.15
C VAL A 27 31.28 3.58 20.28
N LEU A 28 31.11 3.75 18.96
CA LEU A 28 30.73 2.68 18.04
C LEU A 28 31.76 1.57 18.01
N ASP A 29 33.05 1.88 17.82
CA ASP A 29 34.12 0.87 17.74
C ASP A 29 34.17 -0.01 19.00
N GLY A 30 34.18 0.60 20.18
CA GLY A 30 34.17 -0.16 21.42
C GLY A 30 32.88 -0.95 21.62
N CYS A 31 31.75 -0.41 21.15
CA CYS A 31 30.46 -1.07 21.24
C CYS A 31 30.36 -2.31 20.32
N ILE A 32 30.75 -2.19 19.04
CA ILE A 32 30.72 -3.32 18.09
C ILE A 32 31.68 -4.44 18.51
N ASP A 33 32.79 -4.10 19.18
CA ASP A 33 33.71 -5.08 19.76
C ASP A 33 33.05 -5.84 20.92
N ARG A 34 32.38 -5.11 21.84
CA ARG A 34 31.63 -5.70 22.97
C ARG A 34 30.52 -6.64 22.49
N TYR A 35 29.81 -6.26 21.44
CA TYR A 35 28.70 -7.03 20.87
C TYR A 35 29.09 -7.81 19.61
N SER A 36 30.37 -8.14 19.44
CA SER A 36 30.89 -8.85 18.25
C SER A 36 30.25 -10.23 18.03
N TYR A 37 29.68 -10.83 19.09
CA TYR A 37 28.94 -12.09 19.04
C TYR A 37 27.51 -11.97 18.49
N MET A 38 26.96 -10.76 18.38
CA MET A 38 25.63 -10.51 17.81
C MET A 38 25.61 -10.67 16.30
N HIS A 39 24.46 -11.08 15.78
CA HIS A 39 24.23 -11.45 14.40
C HIS A 39 23.93 -10.22 13.53
N GLY A 40 24.73 -10.01 12.48
CA GLY A 40 24.50 -8.91 11.54
C GLY A 40 24.90 -7.53 12.09
N SER A 41 24.87 -6.54 11.22
CA SER A 41 25.19 -5.15 11.58
C SER A 41 24.03 -4.45 12.27
N ASP A 42 22.79 -4.79 11.93
CA ASP A 42 21.58 -4.23 12.51
C ASP A 42 21.48 -4.55 14.01
N GLU A 43 21.60 -5.82 14.41
CA GLU A 43 21.55 -6.21 15.83
C GLU A 43 22.62 -5.48 16.66
N ARG A 44 23.83 -5.33 16.11
CA ARG A 44 24.93 -4.61 16.76
C ARG A 44 24.63 -3.12 16.92
N ILE A 45 24.14 -2.46 15.87
CA ILE A 45 23.76 -1.04 15.94
C ILE A 45 22.60 -0.86 16.93
N GLY A 46 21.61 -1.75 16.92
CA GLY A 46 20.52 -1.74 17.89
C GLY A 46 21.01 -1.87 19.33
N ALA A 47 21.95 -2.76 19.60
CA ALA A 47 22.57 -2.91 20.92
C ALA A 47 23.34 -1.65 21.34
N CYS A 48 24.09 -1.02 20.43
CA CYS A 48 24.79 0.23 20.73
C CYS A 48 23.83 1.37 21.07
N LEU A 49 22.74 1.52 20.34
CA LEU A 49 21.72 2.52 20.62
C LEU A 49 21.03 2.25 21.97
N HIS A 50 20.77 0.98 22.29
CA HIS A 50 20.20 0.60 23.58
C HIS A 50 21.15 0.86 24.75
N GLU A 51 22.45 0.61 24.59
CA GLU A 51 23.49 0.94 25.58
C GLU A 51 23.55 2.45 25.86
N MET A 52 23.32 3.27 24.83
CA MET A 52 23.20 4.73 24.94
C MET A 52 21.85 5.18 25.54
N GLY A 53 20.94 4.27 25.87
CA GLY A 53 19.63 4.56 26.42
C GLY A 53 18.62 5.10 25.41
N VAL A 54 18.86 4.90 24.11
CA VAL A 54 17.95 5.37 23.05
C VAL A 54 17.04 4.22 22.59
N PRO A 55 15.71 4.32 22.79
CA PRO A 55 14.79 3.29 22.36
C PRO A 55 14.50 3.36 20.84
N LEU A 56 14.05 2.24 20.29
CA LEU A 56 13.52 2.18 18.92
C LEU A 56 12.14 2.86 18.84
N THR A 57 11.97 3.73 17.84
CA THR A 57 10.64 4.17 17.38
C THR A 57 10.26 3.33 16.16
N ILE A 58 9.09 2.69 16.22
CA ILE A 58 8.60 1.85 15.11
C ILE A 58 7.91 2.73 14.07
N GLU A 59 8.47 2.76 12.87
CA GLU A 59 7.89 3.42 11.71
C GLU A 59 7.37 2.38 10.72
N LEU A 60 6.07 2.41 10.41
CA LEU A 60 5.38 1.38 9.61
C LEU A 60 5.66 1.47 8.09
N GLY A 61 6.46 2.44 7.67
CA GLY A 61 6.82 2.68 6.27
C GLY A 61 8.05 1.91 5.78
N PHE A 62 8.80 1.27 6.68
CA PHE A 62 9.99 0.49 6.36
C PHE A 62 9.63 -0.99 6.24
N HIS A 63 9.89 -1.60 5.09
CA HIS A 63 9.51 -2.99 4.82
C HIS A 63 10.71 -3.85 4.42
N GLN A 64 10.99 -4.88 5.23
CA GLN A 64 12.03 -5.90 4.98
C GLN A 64 11.65 -6.82 3.81
N VAL A 65 10.35 -7.06 3.61
CA VAL A 65 9.79 -7.91 2.55
C VAL A 65 10.47 -9.28 2.43
N ASP A 66 10.81 -9.91 3.56
CA ASP A 66 11.31 -11.30 3.61
C ASP A 66 10.16 -12.31 3.40
N ILE A 67 9.40 -12.12 2.32
CA ILE A 67 8.27 -12.98 1.93
C ILE A 67 8.44 -13.42 0.47
N ARG A 68 7.83 -14.56 0.12
CA ARG A 68 7.88 -15.11 -1.24
C ARG A 68 6.55 -14.94 -1.95
N GLY A 69 6.60 -14.88 -3.27
CA GLY A 69 5.42 -14.88 -4.11
C GLY A 69 4.95 -13.47 -4.45
N ASP A 70 3.67 -13.20 -4.24
CA ASP A 70 3.02 -11.97 -4.68
C ASP A 70 2.84 -10.98 -3.51
N LEU A 71 3.33 -9.74 -3.69
CA LEU A 71 3.24 -8.66 -2.71
C LEU A 71 1.93 -7.87 -2.75
N TYR A 72 1.03 -8.19 -3.68
CA TYR A 72 -0.18 -7.44 -3.95
C TYR A 72 -0.96 -7.07 -2.68
N GLY A 73 -1.22 -8.04 -1.80
CA GLY A 73 -1.98 -7.81 -0.58
C GLY A 73 -1.31 -6.83 0.39
N LEU A 74 0.03 -6.90 0.51
CA LEU A 74 0.81 -6.04 1.38
C LEU A 74 0.78 -4.58 0.89
N LEU A 75 0.96 -4.39 -0.41
CA LEU A 75 0.99 -3.05 -1.02
C LEU A 75 -0.42 -2.44 -1.15
N ALA A 76 -1.43 -3.23 -1.51
CA ALA A 76 -2.81 -2.77 -1.67
C ALA A 76 -3.50 -2.39 -0.34
N ALA A 77 -3.03 -2.95 0.77
CA ALA A 77 -3.49 -2.65 2.12
C ALA A 77 -2.37 -2.08 3.00
N HIS A 78 -1.48 -1.29 2.40
CA HIS A 78 -0.38 -0.63 3.11
C HIS A 78 -0.91 0.11 4.35
N PRO A 79 -0.18 0.07 5.49
CA PRO A 79 -0.55 0.81 6.68
C PRO A 79 -0.68 2.32 6.42
N ILE A 80 -1.36 3.03 7.32
CA ILE A 80 -1.48 4.49 7.26
C ILE A 80 -0.15 5.11 7.72
N ALA A 81 0.83 5.08 6.83
CA ALA A 81 2.19 5.59 6.99
C ALA A 81 2.77 5.86 5.59
N PRO A 82 3.70 6.82 5.44
CA PRO A 82 4.43 6.99 4.18
C PRO A 82 5.16 5.71 3.79
N LEU A 83 5.20 5.38 2.50
CA LEU A 83 6.10 4.34 2.01
C LEU A 83 7.54 4.88 2.05
N VAL A 84 8.44 4.21 2.76
CA VAL A 84 9.84 4.63 2.89
C VAL A 84 10.78 3.68 2.17
N SER A 85 10.61 2.37 2.39
CA SER A 85 11.47 1.35 1.78
C SER A 85 10.72 0.06 1.49
N LEU A 86 11.12 -0.59 0.41
CA LEU A 86 10.73 -1.95 0.05
C LEU A 86 12.03 -2.70 -0.26
N HIS A 87 12.33 -3.72 0.53
CA HIS A 87 13.49 -4.57 0.33
C HIS A 87 13.11 -5.84 -0.46
N HIS A 88 14.11 -6.61 -0.92
CA HIS A 88 13.92 -7.89 -1.64
C HIS A 88 12.87 -7.95 -2.77
N LEU A 89 12.69 -6.86 -3.53
CA LEU A 89 11.77 -6.85 -4.66
C LEU A 89 12.22 -7.73 -5.84
N ASP A 90 13.47 -8.19 -5.85
CA ASP A 90 14.04 -9.13 -6.81
C ASP A 90 13.61 -10.58 -6.56
N GLU A 91 13.29 -10.93 -5.31
CA GLU A 91 12.91 -12.29 -4.87
C GLU A 91 11.39 -12.53 -4.87
N VAL A 92 10.62 -11.53 -5.30
CA VAL A 92 9.15 -11.58 -5.40
C VAL A 92 8.70 -11.47 -6.85
N LYS A 93 7.43 -11.78 -7.10
CA LYS A 93 6.81 -11.53 -8.40
C LYS A 93 6.79 -10.02 -8.68
N PRO A 94 6.86 -9.59 -9.96
CA PRO A 94 6.63 -8.20 -10.33
C PRO A 94 5.35 -7.67 -9.69
N ILE A 95 5.42 -6.47 -9.10
CA ILE A 95 4.30 -5.90 -8.33
C ILE A 95 3.13 -5.48 -9.23
N PHE A 96 3.37 -5.33 -10.54
CA PHE A 96 2.38 -5.14 -11.57
C PHE A 96 2.31 -6.39 -12.46
N PRO A 97 1.12 -6.96 -12.72
CA PRO A 97 1.01 -8.27 -13.37
C PRO A 97 1.11 -8.25 -14.91
N THR A 98 1.13 -7.08 -15.55
CA THR A 98 1.02 -6.95 -17.01
C THR A 98 2.38 -6.87 -17.68
N GLY A 99 2.99 -8.00 -18.02
CA GLY A 99 4.14 -8.09 -18.94
C GLY A 99 5.41 -7.34 -18.51
N MET A 100 5.44 -6.79 -17.29
CA MET A 100 6.57 -6.07 -16.71
C MET A 100 7.46 -7.04 -15.93
N ASN A 101 8.77 -6.84 -16.00
CA ASN A 101 9.71 -7.46 -15.07
C ASN A 101 9.72 -6.71 -13.72
N GLN A 102 10.48 -7.22 -12.73
CA GLN A 102 10.54 -6.62 -11.39
C GLN A 102 10.98 -5.15 -11.42
N ILE A 103 12.00 -4.81 -12.22
CA ILE A 103 12.54 -3.45 -12.31
C ILE A 103 11.53 -2.50 -12.94
N GLU A 104 10.95 -2.88 -14.09
CA GLU A 104 9.92 -2.08 -14.77
C GLU A 104 8.70 -1.86 -13.86
N SER A 105 8.32 -2.87 -13.08
CA SER A 105 7.22 -2.75 -12.13
C SER A 105 7.54 -1.78 -10.99
N LEU A 106 8.79 -1.75 -10.53
CA LEU A 106 9.26 -0.79 -9.52
C LEU A 106 9.36 0.62 -10.09
N GLU A 107 9.85 0.79 -11.32
CA GLU A 107 9.89 2.08 -12.02
C GLU A 107 8.49 2.66 -12.20
N ASN A 108 7.49 1.83 -12.51
CA ASN A 108 6.09 2.27 -12.60
C ASN A 108 5.57 2.79 -11.24
N LEU A 109 5.81 2.05 -10.14
CA LEU A 109 5.45 2.53 -8.80
C LEU A 109 6.22 3.81 -8.42
N ALA A 110 7.51 3.88 -8.77
CA ALA A 110 8.35 5.05 -8.54
C ALA A 110 7.83 6.28 -9.31
N GLY A 111 7.29 6.09 -10.52
CA GLY A 111 6.60 7.12 -11.27
C GLY A 111 5.47 7.77 -10.46
N ALA A 112 4.56 6.96 -9.91
CA ALA A 112 3.52 7.46 -9.01
C ALA A 112 4.09 8.10 -7.73
N TYR A 113 5.12 7.49 -7.13
CA TYR A 113 5.80 8.00 -5.94
C TYR A 113 6.36 9.40 -6.14
N THR A 114 7.02 9.67 -7.27
CA THR A 114 7.57 11.01 -7.54
C THR A 114 6.49 12.08 -7.71
N MET A 115 5.26 11.69 -8.05
CA MET A 115 4.15 12.60 -8.26
C MET A 115 3.49 13.02 -6.95
N ASP A 116 3.23 12.07 -6.05
CA ASP A 116 2.70 12.33 -4.71
C ASP A 116 3.26 11.32 -3.68
N PRO A 117 4.49 11.55 -3.15
CA PRO A 117 5.15 10.61 -2.26
C PRO A 117 4.33 10.31 -1.01
N GLY A 118 3.67 11.34 -0.47
CA GLY A 118 2.86 11.23 0.73
C GLY A 118 1.58 10.40 0.54
N ARG A 119 1.11 10.23 -0.70
CA ARG A 119 -0.12 9.50 -1.02
C ARG A 119 0.11 8.09 -1.53
N THR A 120 1.34 7.77 -1.92
CA THR A 120 1.68 6.49 -2.53
C THR A 120 1.32 5.33 -1.60
N LEU A 121 0.60 4.34 -2.15
CA LEU A 121 0.00 3.18 -1.47
C LEU A 121 -1.03 3.50 -0.39
N GLN A 122 -1.40 4.77 -0.18
CA GLN A 122 -2.37 5.10 0.85
C GLN A 122 -3.77 4.61 0.47
N GLN A 123 -4.39 3.91 1.41
CA GLN A 123 -5.70 3.33 1.21
C GLN A 123 -6.83 4.33 1.46
N SER A 124 -7.70 4.51 0.48
CA SER A 124 -8.97 5.22 0.59
C SER A 124 -10.12 4.29 0.25
N ILE A 125 -11.21 4.33 1.02
CA ILE A 125 -12.37 3.47 0.82
C ILE A 125 -13.62 4.34 0.69
N CYS A 126 -14.40 4.09 -0.34
CA CYS A 126 -15.67 4.76 -0.58
C CYS A 126 -16.75 3.77 -0.99
N HIS A 127 -17.99 4.17 -0.74
CA HIS A 127 -19.17 3.36 -1.00
C HIS A 127 -20.07 4.07 -2.00
N ASP A 128 -20.46 3.35 -3.04
CA ASP A 128 -21.62 3.72 -3.83
C ASP A 128 -22.82 2.96 -3.29
N PHE A 129 -23.58 3.58 -2.40
CA PHE A 129 -24.75 2.93 -1.80
C PHE A 129 -25.86 2.65 -2.83
N LYS A 130 -25.91 3.41 -3.93
CA LYS A 130 -26.92 3.21 -4.96
C LYS A 130 -26.61 1.98 -5.82
N ARG A 131 -25.34 1.82 -6.22
CA ARG A 131 -24.85 0.62 -6.94
C ARG A 131 -24.48 -0.54 -6.02
N LYS A 132 -24.48 -0.31 -4.70
CA LYS A 132 -24.02 -1.25 -3.65
C LYS A 132 -22.55 -1.66 -3.80
N TRP A 133 -21.71 -0.77 -4.31
CA TRP A 133 -20.29 -1.03 -4.50
C TRP A 133 -19.47 -0.56 -3.31
N SER A 134 -18.40 -1.28 -3.01
CA SER A 134 -17.29 -0.76 -2.20
C SER A 134 -16.07 -0.61 -3.09
N VAL A 135 -15.50 0.59 -3.13
CA VAL A 135 -14.28 0.88 -3.87
C VAL A 135 -13.16 1.07 -2.85
N SER A 136 -12.11 0.26 -2.97
CA SER A 136 -10.87 0.40 -2.20
C SER A 136 -9.77 0.84 -3.15
N VAL A 137 -9.18 1.99 -2.87
CA VAL A 137 -8.11 2.60 -3.66
C VAL A 137 -6.82 2.49 -2.86
N SER A 138 -5.77 1.94 -3.46
CA SER A 138 -4.38 2.11 -3.04
C SER A 138 -3.72 3.01 -4.08
N TRP A 139 -3.62 4.30 -3.76
CA TRP A 139 -3.25 5.31 -4.75
C TRP A 139 -1.84 5.06 -5.33
N GLY A 140 -1.71 5.19 -6.64
CA GLY A 140 -0.46 4.91 -7.35
C GLY A 140 -0.17 3.42 -7.55
N TYR A 141 -1.09 2.52 -7.21
CA TYR A 141 -0.88 1.08 -7.34
C TYR A 141 -2.09 0.31 -7.86
N THR A 142 -3.18 0.23 -7.08
CA THR A 142 -4.33 -0.62 -7.44
C THR A 142 -5.66 -0.04 -6.95
N VAL A 143 -6.74 -0.40 -7.64
CA VAL A 143 -8.12 -0.21 -7.20
C VAL A 143 -8.83 -1.55 -7.16
N GLN A 144 -9.65 -1.75 -6.15
CA GLN A 144 -10.54 -2.89 -6.03
C GLN A 144 -11.98 -2.41 -5.97
N ILE A 145 -12.84 -2.93 -6.85
CA ILE A 145 -14.28 -2.70 -6.78
C ILE A 145 -14.96 -4.00 -6.36
N TYR A 146 -15.62 -3.96 -5.21
CA TYR A 146 -16.43 -5.06 -4.71
C TYR A 146 -17.90 -4.83 -5.08
N PRO A 147 -18.58 -5.78 -5.72
CA PRO A 147 -20.02 -5.70 -6.05
C PRO A 147 -20.92 -5.89 -4.82
N ARG A 148 -20.44 -5.53 -3.63
CA ARG A 148 -21.16 -5.57 -2.36
C ARG A 148 -20.54 -4.59 -1.37
N LEU A 149 -21.31 -4.24 -0.34
CA LEU A 149 -20.82 -3.50 0.81
C LEU A 149 -19.96 -4.45 1.68
N THR A 150 -18.64 -4.25 1.71
CA THR A 150 -17.68 -5.19 2.32
C THR A 150 -17.39 -4.92 3.80
N PHE A 151 -18.08 -3.96 4.42
CA PHE A 151 -17.93 -3.64 5.84
C PHE A 151 -19.24 -3.89 6.59
N GLN A 152 -19.63 -5.17 6.69
CA GLN A 152 -20.51 -5.63 7.75
C GLN A 152 -19.63 -6.29 8.81
N THR A 153 -19.56 -5.72 10.00
CA THR A 153 -18.79 -6.24 11.13
C THR A 153 -19.67 -7.15 11.99
N TRP A 154 -19.24 -8.40 12.21
CA TRP A 154 -18.79 -8.92 13.53
C TRP A 154 -18.33 -10.39 13.40
N LYS A 155 -17.29 -10.74 14.17
CA LYS A 155 -16.66 -12.06 14.41
C LYS A 155 -15.53 -12.47 13.45
N SER A 156 -14.31 -12.19 13.93
CA SER A 156 -13.02 -12.77 13.53
C SER A 156 -13.01 -14.30 13.51
N TRP A 157 -12.33 -14.94 12.56
CA TRP A 157 -11.91 -16.34 12.69
C TRP A 157 -10.56 -16.65 12.00
N GLY A 158 -9.54 -15.82 12.29
CA GLY A 158 -8.10 -16.14 12.24
C GLY A 158 -7.41 -16.35 10.88
N ASN A 159 -6.16 -15.90 10.79
CA ASN A 159 -5.09 -16.46 9.93
C ASN A 159 -3.74 -16.11 10.59
N GLU A 160 -3.18 -17.04 11.36
CA GLU A 160 -1.79 -16.98 11.87
C GLU A 160 -0.78 -17.48 10.80
N PRO A 161 0.54 -17.22 10.91
CA PRO A 161 1.30 -16.56 11.99
C PRO A 161 1.83 -15.17 11.59
N PHE A 162 1.25 -14.56 10.55
CA PHE A 162 1.71 -13.26 10.07
C PHE A 162 1.12 -12.15 10.94
N THR A 163 1.93 -11.13 11.22
CA THR A 163 1.51 -9.91 11.95
C THR A 163 0.56 -9.02 11.15
N PHE A 164 0.13 -9.46 9.97
CA PHE A 164 -0.81 -8.79 9.08
C PHE A 164 -1.94 -9.74 8.64
N ASN A 165 -3.14 -9.18 8.47
CA ASN A 165 -4.30 -9.96 8.06
C ASN A 165 -4.15 -10.43 6.61
N THR A 166 -4.03 -11.74 6.39
CA THR A 166 -4.22 -12.32 5.07
C THR A 166 -5.70 -12.64 4.86
N ARG A 167 -6.36 -11.93 3.94
CA ARG A 167 -7.73 -12.27 3.54
C ARG A 167 -7.65 -13.33 2.45
N PRO A 168 -8.21 -14.54 2.64
CA PRO A 168 -8.27 -15.52 1.56
C PRO A 168 -9.12 -14.98 0.41
N ILE A 169 -8.69 -15.27 -0.82
CA ILE A 169 -9.49 -14.96 -2.01
C ILE A 169 -10.72 -15.88 -1.98
N SER A 170 -11.91 -15.31 -2.16
CA SER A 170 -13.15 -16.07 -2.19
C SER A 170 -13.08 -17.15 -3.28
N PRO A 171 -13.50 -18.40 -3.03
CA PRO A 171 -13.62 -19.39 -4.11
C PRO A 171 -14.75 -19.03 -5.09
N GLU A 172 -15.77 -18.31 -4.62
CA GLU A 172 -16.90 -17.85 -5.43
C GLU A 172 -16.51 -16.61 -6.28
N PRO A 173 -16.54 -16.69 -7.63
CA PRO A 173 -16.16 -15.59 -8.52
C PRO A 173 -16.92 -14.29 -8.28
N CYS A 174 -18.23 -14.38 -8.04
CA CYS A 174 -19.08 -13.21 -7.79
C CYS A 174 -18.72 -12.43 -6.53
N ASP A 175 -18.01 -13.07 -5.60
CA ASP A 175 -17.63 -12.53 -4.31
C ASP A 175 -16.23 -11.89 -4.31
N ARG A 176 -15.49 -12.05 -5.41
CA ARG A 176 -14.15 -11.49 -5.63
C ARG A 176 -14.26 -10.02 -6.07
N PRO A 177 -13.32 -9.15 -5.66
CA PRO A 177 -13.25 -7.82 -6.23
C PRO A 177 -12.77 -7.88 -7.68
N LEU A 178 -13.25 -6.94 -8.50
CA LEU A 178 -12.55 -6.57 -9.72
C LEU A 178 -11.33 -5.75 -9.35
N VAL A 179 -10.18 -6.17 -9.86
CA VAL A 179 -8.88 -5.54 -9.60
C VAL A 179 -8.46 -4.70 -10.80
N TYR A 180 -7.94 -3.51 -10.53
CA TYR A 180 -7.42 -2.58 -11.52
C TYR A 180 -6.00 -2.18 -11.08
N PHE A 181 -5.08 -2.03 -12.01
CA PHE A 181 -3.71 -1.56 -11.74
C PHE A 181 -3.45 -0.21 -12.38
N LEU A 182 -2.55 0.56 -11.77
CA LEU A 182 -2.11 1.84 -12.31
C LEU A 182 -1.66 1.67 -13.77
N ASP A 183 -2.23 2.50 -14.63
CA ASP A 183 -1.93 2.57 -16.06
C ASP A 183 -1.22 3.89 -16.39
N ASN A 184 -1.70 5.02 -15.86
CA ASN A 184 -1.05 6.31 -16.04
C ASN A 184 -1.18 7.22 -14.81
N VAL A 185 -0.24 8.15 -14.67
CA VAL A 185 -0.25 9.22 -13.66
C VAL A 185 0.14 10.55 -14.30
N ASP A 186 -0.78 11.51 -14.26
CA ASP A 186 -0.60 12.85 -14.81
C ASP A 186 -0.85 13.92 -13.74
N ARG A 187 -0.24 15.10 -13.94
CA ARG A 187 -0.66 16.33 -13.27
C ARG A 187 -1.67 17.05 -14.14
N VAL A 188 -2.77 17.49 -13.54
CA VAL A 188 -3.86 18.19 -14.20
C VAL A 188 -4.19 19.48 -13.47
N GLY A 189 -4.53 20.53 -14.22
CA GLY A 189 -4.92 21.84 -13.67
C GLY A 189 -3.78 22.64 -13.04
N GLU A 190 -4.12 23.78 -12.44
CA GLU A 190 -3.16 24.77 -11.93
C GLU A 190 -2.74 24.54 -10.45
N ASN A 191 -3.37 23.59 -9.74
CA ASN A 191 -3.24 23.40 -8.29
C ASN A 191 -2.56 22.08 -7.88
N ASP A 192 -1.61 21.57 -8.66
CA ASP A 192 -0.95 20.27 -8.42
C ASP A 192 -1.97 19.12 -8.21
N GLU A 193 -3.12 19.16 -8.91
CA GLU A 193 -4.06 18.04 -8.88
C GLU A 193 -3.47 16.90 -9.72
N THR A 194 -3.59 15.67 -9.24
CA THR A 194 -3.14 14.47 -9.94
C THR A 194 -4.34 13.73 -10.52
N LEU A 195 -4.21 13.26 -11.75
CA LEU A 195 -5.12 12.32 -12.38
C LEU A 195 -4.39 10.99 -12.58
N THR A 196 -4.92 9.93 -11.98
CA THR A 196 -4.40 8.56 -12.17
C THR A 196 -5.45 7.71 -12.85
N SER A 197 -5.06 6.95 -13.88
CA SER A 197 -5.93 5.96 -14.53
C SER A 197 -5.51 4.56 -14.12
N TYR A 198 -6.49 3.67 -13.95
CA TYR A 198 -6.29 2.28 -13.57
C TYR A 198 -7.06 1.38 -14.52
N LYS A 199 -6.37 0.45 -15.17
CA LYS A 199 -6.97 -0.50 -16.11
C LYS A 199 -7.31 -1.81 -15.40
N ARG A 200 -8.46 -2.39 -15.76
CA ARG A 200 -8.90 -3.67 -15.21
C ARG A 200 -7.91 -4.77 -15.54
N PHE A 201 -7.47 -5.47 -14.49
CA PHE A 201 -6.73 -6.71 -14.63
C PHE A 201 -7.68 -7.83 -15.02
N VAL A 202 -7.34 -8.55 -16.08
CA VAL A 202 -8.08 -9.74 -16.51
C VAL A 202 -7.22 -10.96 -16.15
N PRO A 203 -7.54 -11.65 -15.05
CA PRO A 203 -6.88 -12.91 -14.67
C PRO A 203 -7.24 -14.05 -15.64
N GLU A 204 -6.71 -15.24 -15.37
CA GLU A 204 -6.94 -16.45 -16.17
C GLU A 204 -8.45 -16.70 -16.44
N PRO A 205 -8.80 -17.32 -17.60
CA PRO A 205 -10.18 -17.65 -17.95
C PRO A 205 -10.91 -18.38 -16.80
N GLY A 206 -12.12 -17.93 -16.47
CA GLY A 206 -12.93 -18.50 -15.39
C GLY A 206 -12.79 -17.79 -14.03
N TRP A 207 -11.80 -16.92 -13.84
CA TRP A 207 -11.61 -16.22 -12.55
C TRP A 207 -12.75 -15.27 -12.18
N ASN A 208 -13.37 -14.64 -13.18
CA ASN A 208 -14.47 -13.70 -13.06
C ASN A 208 -15.75 -14.22 -13.75
N ASP A 209 -15.90 -15.55 -13.89
CA ASP A 209 -17.11 -16.14 -14.49
C ASP A 209 -18.26 -16.08 -13.48
N CYS A 210 -19.00 -14.97 -13.51
CA CYS A 210 -20.14 -14.72 -12.66
C CYS A 210 -21.31 -14.18 -13.49
N ASN A 211 -22.46 -14.84 -13.39
CA ASN A 211 -23.66 -14.49 -14.14
C ASN A 211 -24.67 -13.62 -13.36
N ARG A 212 -24.31 -13.12 -12.17
CA ARG A 212 -25.19 -12.22 -11.41
C ARG A 212 -25.21 -10.82 -12.03
N ASP A 213 -26.40 -10.21 -12.06
CA ASP A 213 -26.59 -8.91 -12.71
C ASP A 213 -25.83 -7.76 -12.03
N ASP A 214 -25.69 -7.81 -10.70
CA ASP A 214 -24.87 -6.87 -9.94
C ASP A 214 -23.38 -6.97 -10.32
N PHE A 215 -22.89 -8.19 -10.56
CA PHE A 215 -21.54 -8.40 -11.07
C PHE A 215 -21.38 -7.92 -12.51
N ARG A 216 -22.34 -8.18 -13.40
CA ARG A 216 -22.30 -7.71 -14.80
C ARG A 216 -22.16 -6.20 -14.90
N SER A 217 -22.88 -5.46 -14.06
CA SER A 217 -22.83 -3.99 -14.03
C SER A 217 -21.44 -3.46 -13.69
N VAL A 218 -20.74 -4.10 -12.76
CA VAL A 218 -19.38 -3.69 -12.38
C VAL A 218 -18.33 -4.24 -13.34
N PHE A 219 -18.59 -5.40 -13.96
CA PHE A 219 -17.77 -6.00 -15.01
C PHE A 219 -17.81 -5.22 -16.33
N ALA A 220 -18.74 -4.28 -16.52
CA ALA A 220 -18.66 -3.34 -17.64
C ALA A 220 -17.56 -2.27 -17.44
N VAL A 221 -17.10 -2.04 -16.21
CA VAL A 221 -16.11 -1.00 -15.88
C VAL A 221 -14.71 -1.48 -16.25
N HIS A 222 -14.12 -0.89 -17.30
CA HIS A 222 -12.77 -1.20 -17.77
C HIS A 222 -11.69 -0.32 -17.15
N THR A 223 -12.04 0.93 -16.84
CA THR A 223 -11.09 1.92 -16.33
C THR A 223 -11.65 2.61 -15.09
N VAL A 224 -10.78 2.87 -14.12
CA VAL A 224 -11.08 3.78 -13.01
C VAL A 224 -10.14 4.97 -13.12
N ASN A 225 -10.68 6.17 -13.09
CA ASN A 225 -9.92 7.41 -13.04
C ASN A 225 -10.05 8.00 -11.64
N ILE A 226 -8.94 8.46 -11.09
CA ILE A 226 -8.88 9.03 -9.75
C ILE A 226 -8.26 10.42 -9.83
N THR A 227 -9.02 11.41 -9.36
CA THR A 227 -8.55 12.77 -9.17
C THR A 227 -8.25 13.01 -7.70
N SER A 228 -7.13 13.68 -7.41
CA SER A 228 -6.79 14.05 -6.05
C SER A 228 -5.89 15.28 -6.02
N PRO A 229 -6.10 16.24 -5.11
CA PRO A 229 -5.09 17.26 -4.84
C PRO A 229 -3.85 16.57 -4.27
N ARG A 230 -2.66 17.05 -4.63
CA ARG A 230 -1.41 16.56 -4.02
C ARG A 230 -1.50 16.58 -2.50
N MET A 231 -1.06 15.50 -1.86
CA MET A 231 -1.10 15.41 -0.40
C MET A 231 -0.12 16.40 0.21
N ASP A 232 -0.65 17.29 1.05
CA ASP A 232 0.15 18.23 1.83
C ASP A 232 1.05 17.46 2.81
N PRO A 233 2.38 17.63 2.77
CA PRO A 233 3.30 16.95 3.69
C PRO A 233 2.98 17.18 5.18
N VAL A 234 2.33 18.30 5.51
CA VAL A 234 1.88 18.61 6.88
C VAL A 234 0.83 17.61 7.39
N GLU A 235 0.18 16.83 6.53
CA GLU A 235 -0.72 15.76 6.99
C GLU A 235 0.04 14.67 7.78
N TRP A 236 1.31 14.42 7.45
CA TRP A 236 2.13 13.42 8.14
C TRP A 236 2.71 13.91 9.48
N SER A 237 2.63 15.21 9.79
CA SER A 237 2.95 15.74 11.12
C SER A 237 1.75 15.72 12.08
N LYS A 238 0.57 15.30 11.59
CA LYS A 238 -0.65 15.12 12.38
C LYS A 238 -0.85 13.65 12.70
N ALA A 239 -1.87 13.34 13.51
CA ALA A 239 -2.29 11.97 13.73
C ALA A 239 -2.60 11.27 12.38
N PRO A 240 -1.97 10.13 12.06
CA PRO A 240 -2.15 9.45 10.78
C PRO A 240 -3.62 9.10 10.52
N ARG A 241 -4.14 9.51 9.36
CA ARG A 241 -5.52 9.27 8.95
C ARG A 241 -5.62 9.02 7.45
N ARG A 242 -6.54 8.13 7.06
CA ARG A 242 -6.88 7.91 5.64
C ARG A 242 -7.54 9.16 5.06
N GLN A 243 -7.30 9.40 3.77
CA GLN A 243 -8.08 10.37 3.01
C GLN A 243 -9.41 9.76 2.59
N CYS A 244 -10.44 10.61 2.50
CA CYS A 244 -11.76 10.21 2.07
C CYS A 244 -11.82 10.14 0.54
N CYS A 245 -12.67 9.27 0.01
CA CYS A 245 -12.98 9.27 -1.41
C CYS A 245 -14.49 9.35 -1.66
N GLU A 246 -14.85 9.76 -2.88
CA GLU A 246 -16.22 9.77 -3.38
C GLU A 246 -16.24 9.33 -4.83
N ILE A 247 -17.27 8.59 -5.23
CA ILE A 247 -17.48 8.16 -6.61
C ILE A 247 -18.33 9.25 -7.27
N THR A 248 -17.79 9.89 -8.31
CA THR A 248 -18.42 11.05 -8.96
C THR A 248 -19.09 10.72 -10.29
N SER A 249 -18.91 9.49 -10.80
CA SER A 249 -19.55 9.07 -12.06
C SER A 249 -21.09 9.11 -11.98
N PRO A 250 -21.76 9.70 -12.99
CA PRO A 250 -23.21 9.69 -13.07
C PRO A 250 -23.75 8.28 -13.26
N MET A 251 -25.01 8.10 -12.89
CA MET A 251 -25.73 6.83 -12.87
C MET A 251 -26.42 6.51 -14.21
N ASP A 252 -26.21 7.36 -15.22
CA ASP A 252 -26.93 7.32 -16.48
C ASP A 252 -26.63 5.98 -17.15
N GLY A 253 -27.68 5.19 -17.35
CA GLY A 253 -27.66 3.75 -17.67
C GLY A 253 -27.03 3.34 -19.01
N THR A 254 -26.08 4.12 -19.52
CA THR A 254 -25.04 3.64 -20.41
C THR A 254 -24.02 2.85 -19.60
N ASP A 255 -23.54 1.72 -20.15
CA ASP A 255 -22.42 0.96 -19.62
C ASP A 255 -21.20 1.89 -19.47
N ASN A 256 -21.07 2.54 -18.32
CA ASN A 256 -19.98 3.45 -18.04
C ASN A 256 -18.73 2.58 -17.87
N THR A 257 -18.02 2.41 -18.99
CA THR A 257 -16.73 1.71 -19.04
C THR A 257 -15.67 2.40 -18.20
N VAL A 258 -15.91 3.66 -17.79
CA VAL A 258 -15.03 4.46 -16.92
C VAL A 258 -15.75 4.93 -15.66
N VAL A 259 -15.16 4.66 -14.50
CA VAL A 259 -15.60 5.17 -13.20
C VAL A 259 -14.66 6.28 -12.72
N GLN A 260 -15.22 7.39 -12.25
CA GLN A 260 -14.51 8.53 -11.70
C GLN A 260 -14.59 8.50 -10.17
N VAL A 261 -13.44 8.62 -9.52
CA VAL A 261 -13.30 8.73 -8.07
C VAL A 261 -12.52 10.01 -7.74
N ARG A 262 -12.94 10.72 -6.71
CA ARG A 262 -12.21 11.88 -6.18
C ARG A 262 -11.73 11.56 -4.77
N ILE A 263 -10.44 11.71 -4.51
CA ILE A 263 -9.87 11.63 -3.16
C ILE A 263 -9.66 13.03 -2.62
N LYS A 264 -9.99 13.25 -1.35
CA LYS A 264 -9.86 14.54 -0.66
C LYS A 264 -9.65 14.37 0.85
N ARG A 265 -9.29 15.46 1.52
CA ARG A 265 -9.34 15.52 2.99
C ARG A 265 -10.76 15.20 3.47
N CYS A 266 -10.85 14.44 4.55
CA CYS A 266 -12.13 14.18 5.21
C CYS A 266 -12.57 15.44 5.97
N HIS A 267 -13.83 15.83 5.82
CA HIS A 267 -14.50 16.83 6.66
C HIS A 267 -15.44 16.09 7.61
N PHE A 268 -15.20 16.21 8.91
CA PHE A 268 -16.02 15.64 9.97
C PHE A 268 -16.69 16.75 10.77
#